data_AF-A0A8T7E9G0-F1
#
_entry.id   AF-A0A8T7E9G0-F1
#
_cell.length_a   1.000
_cell.length_b   1.000
_cell.length_c   1.000
_cell.angle_alpha   90.00
_cell.angle_beta   90.00
_cell.angle_gamma   90.00
#
_symmetry.space_group_name_H-M   'P 1'
#
loop_
_entity.id
_entity.type
_entity.pdbx_description
1 polymer ?
#
loop_
_entity_poly.entity_id
_entity_poly.type
_entity_poly.pdbx_seq_one_letter_code
_entity_poly.pdbx_strand_id
1 'polypeptide(L)'
;MKGNLFPLYFWQSTTHHPLQRAHISRSQPNKSVDMLEIRLSGRFEVKLDGRPVTLLSRPAQSLFAYLSLSAGAAHHREKLAGQQR
;
A
#
# COMPACT_ATOMS: atom_id res chain seq x y z
N MET A 1 -5.02 -71.28 -23.25
CA MET A 1 -6.44 -71.53 -22.93
C MET A 1 -7.23 -70.30 -23.34
N LYS A 2 -8.24 -70.48 -24.20
CA LYS A 2 -9.20 -69.46 -24.62
C LYS A 2 -10.32 -69.35 -23.56
N GLY A 3 -10.92 -68.18 -23.42
CA GLY A 3 -12.11 -67.93 -22.59
C GLY A 3 -12.24 -66.44 -22.30
N ASN A 4 -12.62 -65.62 -23.28
CA ASN A 4 -14.01 -65.20 -23.55
C ASN A 4 -14.52 -64.17 -22.53
N LEU A 5 -14.68 -62.91 -22.96
CA LEU A 5 -16.02 -62.34 -23.14
C LEU A 5 -15.95 -61.04 -23.96
N PHE A 6 -16.85 -60.97 -24.94
CA PHE A 6 -17.05 -59.91 -25.90
C PHE A 6 -17.70 -58.64 -25.26
N PRO A 7 -17.78 -57.52 -26.00
CA PRO A 7 -17.76 -56.12 -25.56
C PRO A 7 -19.17 -55.56 -25.34
N LEU A 8 -19.31 -54.27 -24.99
CA LEU A 8 -20.37 -53.38 -25.50
C LEU A 8 -20.20 -51.96 -24.90
N TYR A 9 -20.02 -50.96 -25.77
CA TYR A 9 -20.15 -49.51 -25.54
C TYR A 9 -19.20 -48.90 -24.49
N PHE A 10 -18.58 -47.73 -24.68
CA PHE A 10 -19.29 -46.46 -24.66
C PHE A 10 -18.27 -45.31 -24.80
N TRP A 11 -18.36 -44.59 -25.92
CA TRP A 11 -18.22 -43.14 -26.07
C TRP A 11 -17.24 -42.37 -25.15
N GLN A 12 -16.16 -41.82 -25.71
CA GLN A 12 -16.05 -40.36 -25.96
C GLN A 12 -14.63 -39.93 -26.36
N SER A 13 -14.55 -39.34 -27.55
CA SER A 13 -13.49 -38.44 -27.96
C SER A 13 -13.59 -37.17 -27.13
N THR A 14 -12.55 -36.84 -26.34
CA THR A 14 -12.38 -35.47 -25.85
C THR A 14 -10.94 -35.06 -26.08
N THR A 15 -10.78 -34.37 -27.20
CA THR A 15 -9.75 -33.38 -27.53
C THR A 15 -9.13 -32.77 -26.26
N HIS A 16 -7.86 -33.08 -25.99
CA HIS A 16 -7.07 -32.35 -25.00
C HIS A 16 -6.81 -30.94 -25.51
N HIS A 17 -7.80 -30.06 -25.32
CA HIS A 17 -7.65 -28.63 -25.44
C HIS A 17 -6.90 -28.15 -24.19
N PRO A 18 -5.63 -27.74 -24.27
CA PRO A 18 -4.94 -27.22 -23.11
C PRO A 18 -5.67 -25.97 -22.63
N LEU A 19 -6.12 -26.05 -21.38
CA LEU A 19 -6.81 -25.02 -20.65
C LEU A 19 -5.99 -23.73 -20.71
N GLN A 20 -6.70 -22.68 -21.11
CA GLN A 20 -6.28 -21.30 -21.18
C GLN A 20 -5.52 -20.92 -19.90
N ARG A 21 -4.24 -20.52 -20.06
CA ARG A 21 -3.56 -19.68 -19.07
C ARG A 21 -4.33 -18.37 -18.99
N ALA A 22 -5.29 -18.30 -18.08
CA ALA A 22 -5.78 -17.04 -17.57
C ALA A 22 -4.58 -16.36 -16.89
N HIS A 23 -3.86 -15.55 -17.67
CA HIS A 23 -2.97 -14.54 -17.14
C HIS A 23 -3.85 -13.54 -16.40
N ILE A 24 -4.09 -13.82 -15.12
CA ILE A 24 -4.61 -12.83 -14.20
C ILE A 24 -3.52 -11.76 -14.12
N SER A 25 -3.60 -10.78 -15.01
CA SER A 25 -2.93 -9.51 -14.88
C SER A 25 -3.48 -8.87 -13.61
N ARG A 26 -2.91 -9.23 -12.45
CA ARG A 26 -2.95 -8.38 -11.27
C ARG A 26 -2.12 -7.15 -11.60
N SER A 27 -2.67 -6.25 -12.42
CA SER A 27 -2.36 -4.84 -12.32
C SER A 27 -2.82 -4.43 -10.93
N GLN A 28 -1.95 -4.61 -9.93
CA GLN A 28 -2.08 -3.93 -8.65
C GLN A 28 -2.32 -2.46 -9.00
N PRO A 29 -3.43 -1.86 -8.53
CA PRO A 29 -3.63 -0.44 -8.75
C PRO A 29 -2.40 0.25 -8.18
N ASN A 30 -1.79 1.10 -9.01
CA ASN A 30 -0.70 1.99 -8.67
C ASN A 30 -0.83 2.40 -7.20
N LYS A 31 0.11 1.96 -6.35
CA LYS A 31 0.25 2.51 -5.01
C LYS A 31 0.68 3.96 -5.22
N SER A 32 -0.30 4.85 -5.38
CA SER A 32 -0.04 6.27 -5.45
C SER A 32 0.73 6.63 -4.20
N VAL A 33 1.95 7.09 -4.39
CA VAL A 33 2.76 7.57 -3.28
C VAL A 33 2.14 8.88 -2.86
N ASP A 34 1.44 8.88 -1.73
CA ASP A 34 0.88 10.11 -1.19
C ASP A 34 2.03 11.08 -0.87
N MET A 35 1.94 12.31 -1.36
CA MET A 35 2.98 13.32 -1.22
C MET A 35 2.66 14.26 -0.07
N LEU A 36 3.50 14.25 0.96
CA LEU A 36 3.41 15.15 2.11
C LEU A 36 4.30 16.38 1.88
N GLU A 37 3.69 17.56 1.89
CA GLU A 37 4.36 18.85 1.76
C GLU A 37 4.27 19.64 3.06
N ILE A 38 5.38 20.24 3.48
CA ILE A 38 5.50 20.98 4.74
C ILE A 38 6.14 22.33 4.43
N ARG A 39 5.48 23.43 4.82
CA ARG A 39 6.01 24.80 4.70
C ARG A 39 6.24 25.37 6.09
N LEU A 40 7.48 25.73 6.36
CA LEU A 40 7.94 26.26 7.65
C LEU A 40 8.28 27.75 7.62
N SER A 41 8.47 28.31 6.43
CA SER A 41 8.79 29.73 6.24
C SER A 41 7.50 30.57 6.29
N GLY A 42 7.33 31.36 7.35
CA GLY A 42 6.15 32.20 7.55
C GLY A 42 5.03 31.44 8.28
N ARG A 43 3.89 31.22 7.61
CA ARG A 43 2.79 30.44 8.18
C ARG A 43 3.11 28.95 8.06
N PHE A 44 2.97 28.22 9.16
CA PHE A 44 3.08 26.77 9.18
C PHE A 44 1.92 26.15 8.39
N GLU A 45 2.22 25.41 7.33
CA GLU A 45 1.24 24.72 6.49
C GLU A 45 1.69 23.28 6.23
N VAL A 46 0.72 22.36 6.26
CA VAL A 46 0.91 20.95 5.91
C VAL A 46 -0.11 20.58 4.85
N LYS A 47 0.33 19.89 3.80
CA LYS A 47 -0.56 19.36 2.75
C LYS A 47 -0.25 17.90 2.46
N LEU A 48 -1.29 17.12 2.22
CA LEU A 48 -1.21 15.75 1.72
C LEU A 48 -1.89 15.72 0.34
N ASP A 49 -1.15 15.37 -0.69
CA ASP A 49 -1.62 15.39 -2.08
C ASP A 49 -2.22 16.75 -2.48
N GLY A 50 -1.54 17.82 -2.08
CA GLY A 50 -1.98 19.21 -2.28
C GLY A 50 -3.16 19.65 -1.40
N ARG A 51 -3.77 18.76 -0.62
CA ARG A 51 -4.90 19.09 0.27
C ARG A 51 -4.39 19.53 1.64
N PRO A 52 -4.87 20.65 2.19
CA PRO A 52 -4.43 21.11 3.50
C PRO A 52 -4.80 20.13 4.61
N VAL A 53 -3.87 19.87 5.52
CA VAL A 53 -4.05 19.05 6.72
C VAL A 53 -3.94 19.94 7.95
N THR A 54 -4.98 19.95 8.78
CA THR A 54 -5.03 20.78 9.99
C THR A 54 -4.48 20.00 11.18
N LEU A 55 -3.40 20.50 11.78
CA LEU A 55 -2.96 20.12 13.12
C LEU A 55 -3.67 21.01 14.15
N LEU A 56 -4.61 20.43 14.89
CA LEU A 56 -5.58 21.16 15.72
C LEU A 56 -4.97 21.95 16.88
N SER A 57 -3.76 21.61 17.34
CA SER A 57 -3.14 22.26 18.49
C SER A 57 -1.81 22.92 18.13
N ARG A 58 -1.53 24.08 18.74
CA ARG A 58 -0.22 24.76 18.61
C ARG A 58 0.94 23.85 19.05
N PRO A 59 0.84 23.06 20.13
CA PRO A 59 1.90 22.12 20.48
C PRO A 59 2.14 21.02 19.43
N ALA A 60 1.08 20.53 18.76
CA ALA A 60 1.23 19.57 17.67
C ALA A 60 1.91 20.19 16.45
N GLN A 61 1.56 21.45 16.11
CA GLN A 61 2.22 22.20 15.04
C GLN A 61 3.71 22.41 15.33
N SER A 62 4.06 22.89 16.53
CA SER A 62 5.46 23.12 16.94
C SER A 62 6.28 21.84 16.96
N LEU A 63 5.72 20.75 17.51
CA LEU A 63 6.40 19.45 17.53
C LEU A 63 6.63 18.93 16.11
N PHE A 64 5.61 18.99 15.26
CA PHE A 64 5.74 18.54 13.87
C PHE A 64 6.75 19.39 13.08
N ALA A 65 6.74 20.70 13.27
CA ALA A 65 7.73 21.61 12.67
C ALA A 65 9.16 21.24 13.09
N TYR A 66 9.38 21.02 14.39
CA TYR A 66 10.68 20.59 14.91
C TYR A 66 11.13 19.27 14.27
N LEU A 67 10.28 18.24 14.27
CA LEU A 67 10.59 16.94 13.67
C LEU A 67 10.85 17.02 12.16
N SER A 68 10.20 17.95 11.47
CA SER A 68 10.40 18.18 10.04
C SER A 68 11.76 18.81 9.74
N LEU A 69 12.23 19.73 10.61
CA LEU A 69 13.56 20.34 10.50
C LEU A 69 14.68 19.34 10.81
N SER A 70 14.40 18.36 11.67
CA SER A 70 15.34 17.32 12.07
C SER A 70 15.04 15.96 11.44
N ALA A 71 14.40 15.95 10.27
CA ALA A 71 14.00 14.73 9.57
C ALA A 71 15.20 13.78 9.38
N GLY A 72 15.01 12.50 9.72
CA GLY A 72 16.05 11.47 9.67
C GLY A 72 16.87 11.33 10.96
N ALA A 73 16.70 12.22 11.95
CA ALA A 73 17.31 12.06 13.26
C ALA A 73 16.43 11.22 14.21
N ALA A 74 17.06 10.37 15.03
CA ALA A 74 16.35 9.66 16.09
C ALA A 74 16.08 10.61 17.27
N HIS A 75 14.82 10.72 17.68
CA HIS A 75 14.41 11.55 18.82
C HIS A 75 13.85 10.70 19.94
N HIS A 76 14.42 10.87 21.13
CA HIS A 76 13.91 10.31 22.38
C HIS A 76 12.64 11.05 22.82
N ARG A 77 11.57 10.32 23.13
CA ARG A 77 10.24 10.90 23.43
C ARG A 77 10.26 11.83 24.65
N GLU A 78 11.08 11.51 25.64
CA GLU A 78 11.29 12.30 26.84
C GLU A 78 11.86 13.70 26.54
N LYS A 79 12.64 13.85 25.45
CA LYS A 79 13.16 15.15 25.00
C LYS A 79 12.09 15.98 24.26
N LEU A 80 11.12 15.31 23.65
CA LEU A 80 10.03 15.97 22.90
C LEU A 80 8.93 16.54 23.82
N ALA A 81 8.76 15.97 25.02
CA ALA A 81 7.78 16.44 26.00
C ALA A 81 8.04 17.88 26.50
N GLY A 82 9.29 18.36 26.41
CA GLY A 82 9.67 19.73 26.77
C GLY A 82 9.42 20.78 25.69
N GLN A 83 9.21 20.38 24.44
CA GLN A 83 8.98 21.29 23.29
C GLN A 83 7.53 21.81 23.19
N GLN A 84 6.64 21.36 24.08
CA GLN A 84 5.22 21.72 24.10
C GLN A 84 4.84 22.77 25.19
N ARG A 85 5.84 23.37 25.84
CA ARG A 85 5.63 24.45 26.82
C ARG A 85 5.54 25.83 26.17
#